data_AF-A0A022G382-F1
#
_entry.id   AF-A0A022G382-F1
#
_cell.length_a   1.000
_cell.length_b   1.000
_cell.length_c   1.000
_cell.angle_alpha   90.00
_cell.angle_beta   90.00
_cell.angle_gamma   90.00
#
_symmetry.space_group_name_H-M   'P 1'
#
loop_
_entity.id
_entity.type
_entity.pdbx_description
1 polymer ?
#
loop_
_entity_poly.entity_id
_entity_poly.type
_entity_poly.pdbx_seq_one_letter_code
_entity_poly.pdbx_strand_id
1 'polypeptide(L)'
;MSILTNLVSAQIRDAKAEMDGKILTRPALLVTDGLNTIYAVDVDIGEKDPLRNVPIARGNDELLYADTGNACRLRRSATGQYEVVGFSKEFPGTYTVVNVNLADLSVGSIVDLTIEGRPLTYGELAAFGGYGLVPYGASAIFRGGVLQEIR
;
A
#
# COMPACT_ATOMS: atom_id res chain seq x y z
N MET A 1 -31.78 -0.86 -6.31
CA MET A 1 -31.26 -1.26 -4.98
C MET A 1 -29.73 -1.22 -4.83
N SER A 2 -28.92 -1.08 -5.90
CA SER A 2 -27.45 -1.09 -5.78
C SER A 2 -26.83 0.18 -5.15
N ILE A 3 -27.43 1.36 -5.36
CA ILE A 3 -26.87 2.65 -4.91
C ILE A 3 -26.82 2.77 -3.38
N LEU A 4 -27.87 2.32 -2.68
CA LEU A 4 -27.94 2.39 -1.21
C LEU A 4 -26.94 1.45 -0.54
N THR A 5 -26.72 0.24 -1.09
CA THR A 5 -25.74 -0.72 -0.58
C THR A 5 -24.31 -0.18 -0.70
N ASN A 6 -23.99 0.50 -1.80
CA ASN A 6 -22.67 1.11 -2.02
C ASN A 6 -22.41 2.27 -1.05
N LEU A 7 -23.42 3.10 -0.78
CA LEU A 7 -23.32 4.20 0.20
C LEU A 7 -23.12 3.68 1.62
N VAL A 8 -23.85 2.64 2.03
CA VAL A 8 -23.72 2.03 3.37
C VAL A 8 -22.36 1.35 3.54
N SER A 9 -21.86 0.64 2.52
CA SER A 9 -20.52 0.02 2.59
C SER A 9 -19.42 1.08 2.69
N ALA A 10 -19.52 2.19 1.94
CA ALA A 10 -18.60 3.31 2.04
C ALA A 10 -18.62 3.96 3.45
N GLN A 11 -19.81 4.18 4.03
CA GLN A 11 -19.93 4.73 5.38
C GLN A 11 -19.36 3.82 6.47
N ILE A 12 -19.53 2.49 6.35
CA ILE A 12 -18.97 1.53 7.31
C ILE A 12 -17.44 1.48 7.20
N ARG A 13 -16.88 1.61 5.98
CA ARG A 13 -15.44 1.69 5.75
C ARG A 13 -14.85 3.01 6.28
N ASP A 14 -15.53 4.13 6.05
CA ASP A 14 -15.14 5.43 6.61
C ASP A 14 -15.19 5.46 8.15
N ALA A 15 -16.05 4.62 8.74
CA ALA A 15 -16.16 4.43 10.19
C ALA A 15 -15.15 3.42 10.76
N LYS A 16 -14.31 2.78 9.93
CA LYS A 16 -13.37 1.76 10.42
C LYS A 16 -12.21 2.44 11.16
N ALA A 17 -12.23 2.34 12.49
CA ALA A 17 -11.22 2.96 13.35
C ALA A 17 -9.83 2.33 13.18
N GLU A 18 -9.75 1.05 12.81
CA GLU A 18 -8.50 0.32 12.63
C GLU A 18 -8.57 -0.62 11.42
N MET A 19 -7.47 -0.76 10.70
CA MET A 19 -7.36 -1.68 9.56
C MET A 19 -5.92 -2.19 9.41
N ASP A 20 -5.78 -3.32 8.73
CA ASP A 20 -4.48 -3.86 8.35
C ASP A 20 -4.13 -3.43 6.92
N GLY A 21 -2.84 -3.25 6.68
CA GLY A 21 -2.29 -2.85 5.41
C GLY A 21 -0.88 -3.40 5.21
N LYS A 22 -0.30 -3.11 4.06
CA LYS A 22 1.06 -3.52 3.67
C LYS A 22 1.88 -2.29 3.32
N ILE A 23 3.06 -2.18 3.91
CA ILE A 23 4.00 -1.09 3.65
C ILE A 23 4.57 -1.24 2.25
N LEU A 24 4.48 -0.18 1.45
CA LEU A 24 4.94 -0.15 0.06
C LEU A 24 6.26 0.60 -0.15
N THR A 25 6.62 1.46 0.80
CA THR A 25 7.85 2.25 0.75
C THR A 25 8.56 2.23 2.09
N ARG A 26 9.88 2.39 2.06
CA ARG A 26 10.66 2.58 3.28
C ARG A 26 10.28 3.92 3.93
N PRO A 27 10.28 4.04 5.27
CA PRO A 27 9.98 5.27 5.97
C PRO A 27 10.82 6.45 5.45
N ALA A 28 10.14 7.47 4.95
CA ALA A 28 10.74 8.71 4.47
C ALA A 28 10.31 9.87 5.35
N LEU A 29 11.18 10.87 5.51
CA LEU A 29 10.87 12.06 6.31
C LEU A 29 9.73 12.85 5.63
N LEU A 30 8.59 12.97 6.30
CA LEU A 30 7.44 13.74 5.83
C LEU A 30 7.55 15.21 6.21
N VAL A 31 7.80 15.49 7.49
CA VAL A 31 7.91 16.86 8.03
C VAL A 31 8.79 16.89 9.26
N THR A 32 9.49 18.00 9.46
CA THR A 32 10.23 18.30 10.69
C THR A 32 10.11 19.76 11.07
N ASP A 33 10.00 20.03 12.37
CA ASP A 33 10.08 21.36 12.98
C ASP A 33 11.46 21.63 13.63
N GLY A 34 12.44 20.74 13.40
CA GLY A 34 13.78 20.79 14.00
C GLY A 34 13.91 20.13 15.38
N LEU A 35 12.79 19.74 16.02
CA LEU A 35 12.75 19.05 17.31
C LEU A 35 12.03 17.69 17.20
N ASN A 36 10.99 17.64 16.39
CA ASN A 36 10.21 16.47 16.05
C ASN A 36 10.39 16.15 14.56
N THR A 37 10.45 14.87 14.26
CA THR A 37 10.44 14.35 12.90
C THR A 37 9.26 13.42 12.76
N ILE A 38 8.48 13.60 11.69
CA ILE A 38 7.41 12.67 11.34
C ILE A 38 7.87 11.96 10.07
N TYR A 39 7.93 10.63 10.16
CA TYR A 39 8.18 9.77 9.02
C TYR A 39 6.85 9.26 8.47
N ALA A 40 6.83 8.98 7.17
CA ALA A 40 5.66 8.43 6.50
C ALA A 40 6.04 7.31 5.54
N VAL A 41 5.07 6.46 5.28
CA VAL A 41 5.13 5.35 4.33
C VAL A 41 3.89 5.34 3.45
N ASP A 42 4.03 4.79 2.25
CA ASP A 42 2.87 4.44 1.43
C ASP A 42 2.36 3.08 1.88
N VAL A 43 1.04 2.90 1.94
CA VAL A 43 0.42 1.69 2.48
C VAL A 43 -0.66 1.19 1.53
N ASP A 44 -0.55 -0.07 1.13
CA ASP A 44 -1.64 -0.79 0.48
C ASP A 44 -2.67 -1.23 1.53
N ILE A 45 -3.93 -0.92 1.28
CA ILE A 45 -5.08 -1.28 2.12
C ILE A 45 -6.02 -2.25 1.41
N GLY A 46 -5.61 -2.77 0.26
CA GLY A 46 -6.45 -3.65 -0.55
C GLY A 46 -7.55 -2.90 -1.30
N GLU A 47 -7.28 -1.67 -1.69
CA GLU A 47 -8.19 -0.90 -2.54
C GLU A 47 -7.49 -0.60 -3.87
N LYS A 48 -8.24 -0.01 -4.80
CA LYS A 48 -7.73 0.31 -6.14
C LYS A 48 -6.42 1.10 -6.07
N ASP A 49 -6.31 2.04 -5.15
CA ASP A 49 -5.16 2.93 -5.02
C ASP A 49 -4.63 2.89 -3.58
N PRO A 50 -3.30 2.87 -3.39
CA PRO A 50 -2.70 2.82 -2.07
C PRO A 50 -2.83 4.17 -1.35
N LEU A 51 -2.82 4.14 -0.03
CA LEU A 51 -2.70 5.34 0.78
C LEU A 51 -1.27 5.88 0.66
N ARG A 52 -1.15 7.18 0.35
CA ARG A 52 0.13 7.85 0.16
C ARG A 52 0.49 8.71 1.36
N ASN A 53 1.77 8.75 1.70
CA ASN A 53 2.32 9.58 2.78
C ASN A 53 1.60 9.38 4.13
N VAL A 54 1.32 8.12 4.50
CA VAL A 54 0.69 7.78 5.78
C VAL A 54 1.70 7.98 6.90
N PRO A 55 1.46 8.90 7.85
CA PRO A 55 2.41 9.17 8.93
C PRO A 55 2.50 7.98 9.89
N ILE A 56 3.71 7.75 10.40
CA ILE A 56 3.96 6.82 11.50
C ILE A 56 3.56 7.50 12.80
N ALA A 57 2.76 6.80 13.62
CA ALA A 57 2.30 7.33 14.89
C ALA A 57 3.49 7.59 15.84
N ARG A 58 3.41 8.70 16.58
CA ARG A 58 4.49 9.14 17.49
C ARG A 58 4.74 8.11 18.59
N GLY A 59 6.01 7.84 18.87
CA GLY A 59 6.45 6.89 19.90
C GLY A 59 6.60 5.45 19.42
N ASN A 60 6.37 5.18 18.13
CA ASN A 60 6.61 3.88 17.52
C ASN A 60 7.92 3.87 16.72
N ASP A 61 9.04 4.02 17.43
CA ASP A 61 10.36 4.12 16.80
C ASP A 61 10.76 2.84 16.05
N GLU A 62 10.19 1.69 16.43
CA GLU A 62 10.39 0.41 15.73
C GLU A 62 9.91 0.46 14.28
N LEU A 63 8.89 1.27 13.97
CA LEU A 63 8.35 1.39 12.62
C LEU A 63 9.25 2.22 11.69
N LEU A 64 10.21 2.99 12.21
CA LEU A 64 11.20 3.68 11.36
C LEU A 64 12.10 2.71 10.60
N TYR A 65 12.21 1.48 11.07
CA TYR A 65 12.98 0.42 10.43
C TYR A 65 12.12 -0.57 9.65
N ALA A 66 10.83 -0.27 9.48
CA ALA A 66 9.94 -1.10 8.71
C ALA A 66 10.43 -1.19 7.26
N ASP A 67 10.55 -2.42 6.74
CA ASP A 67 10.94 -2.63 5.35
C ASP A 67 9.72 -2.72 4.44
N THR A 68 9.98 -2.50 3.15
CA THR A 68 8.97 -2.59 2.11
C THR A 68 8.45 -4.02 2.03
N GLY A 69 7.13 -4.16 2.06
CA GLY A 69 6.44 -5.44 2.02
C GLY A 69 5.99 -5.97 3.38
N ASN A 70 6.31 -5.30 4.50
CA ASN A 70 5.84 -5.69 5.83
C ASN A 70 4.37 -5.35 6.05
N ALA A 71 3.66 -6.20 6.81
CA ALA A 71 2.30 -5.94 7.24
C ALA A 71 2.27 -4.90 8.38
N CYS A 72 1.35 -3.94 8.29
CA CYS A 72 1.19 -2.87 9.27
C CYS A 72 -0.26 -2.69 9.70
N ARG A 73 -0.45 -2.18 10.90
CA ARG A 73 -1.75 -1.79 11.43
C ARG A 73 -1.91 -0.28 11.35
N LEU A 74 -3.00 0.14 10.74
CA LEU A 74 -3.43 1.52 10.62
C LEU A 74 -4.52 1.81 11.66
N ARG A 75 -4.46 3.00 12.23
CA ARG A 75 -5.53 3.53 13.08
C ARG A 75 -5.91 4.93 12.62
N ARG A 76 -7.21 5.21 12.62
CA ARG A 76 -7.74 6.53 12.30
C ARG A 76 -7.57 7.46 13.50
N SER A 77 -6.94 8.61 13.28
CA SER A 77 -6.77 9.65 14.29
C SER A 77 -8.07 10.45 14.48
N ALA A 78 -8.10 11.30 15.51
CA ALA A 78 -9.25 12.18 15.79
C ALA A 78 -9.53 13.20 14.67
N THR A 79 -8.52 13.51 13.84
CA THR A 79 -8.67 14.37 12.65
C THR A 79 -9.16 13.60 11.42
N GLY A 80 -9.35 12.28 11.55
CA GLY A 80 -9.88 11.41 10.50
C GLY A 80 -8.83 10.89 9.51
N GLN A 81 -7.55 11.18 9.73
CA GLN A 81 -6.43 10.65 8.93
C GLN A 81 -5.95 9.31 9.49
N TYR A 82 -5.47 8.41 8.64
CA TYR A 82 -4.85 7.16 9.11
C TYR A 82 -3.40 7.39 9.50
N GLU A 83 -2.97 6.72 10.56
CA GLU A 83 -1.59 6.68 11.01
C GLU A 83 -1.16 5.21 11.22
N VAL A 84 0.11 4.91 10.94
CA VAL A 84 0.67 3.58 11.18
C VAL A 84 0.99 3.42 12.67
N VAL A 85 0.31 2.51 13.35
CA VAL A 85 0.41 2.34 14.81
C VAL A 85 1.19 1.11 15.24
N GLY A 86 1.49 0.19 14.34
CA GLY A 86 2.29 -0.99 14.65
C GLY A 86 2.42 -1.94 13.45
N PHE A 87 3.14 -3.03 13.66
CA PHE A 87 3.16 -4.15 12.72
C PHE A 87 1.89 -4.99 12.87
N SER A 88 1.43 -5.56 11.76
CA SER A 88 0.36 -6.56 11.75
C SER A 88 0.94 -7.94 11.41
N LYS A 89 0.18 -8.98 11.70
CA LYS A 89 0.47 -10.35 11.24
C LYS A 89 -0.36 -10.74 10.02
N GLU A 90 -1.28 -9.86 9.62
CA GLU A 90 -2.22 -10.09 8.53
C GLU A 90 -1.93 -9.11 7.39
N PHE A 91 -1.90 -9.64 6.17
CA PHE A 91 -1.78 -8.83 4.96
C PHE A 91 -3.16 -8.42 4.46
N PRO A 92 -3.28 -7.25 3.80
CA PRO A 92 -4.46 -6.95 3.00
C PRO A 92 -4.63 -8.06 1.95
N GLY A 93 -5.88 -8.39 1.63
CA GLY A 93 -6.20 -9.50 0.74
C GLY A 93 -5.57 -9.37 -0.64
N THR A 94 -5.44 -10.48 -1.37
CA THR A 94 -5.09 -10.49 -2.79
C THR A 94 -6.35 -10.16 -3.60
N TYR A 95 -6.24 -9.28 -4.60
CA TYR A 95 -7.40 -8.86 -5.41
C TYR A 95 -7.24 -9.33 -6.85
N THR A 96 -7.97 -10.39 -7.21
CA THR A 96 -8.08 -10.85 -8.60
C THR A 96 -9.45 -10.46 -9.16
N VAL A 97 -9.48 -9.84 -10.34
CA VAL A 97 -10.72 -9.54 -11.05
C VAL A 97 -10.93 -10.59 -12.14
N VAL A 98 -12.13 -11.15 -12.17
CA VAL A 98 -12.58 -12.05 -13.23
C VAL A 98 -13.61 -11.31 -14.06
N ASN A 99 -13.24 -10.97 -15.29
CA ASN A 99 -14.18 -10.31 -16.21
C ASN A 99 -15.20 -11.35 -16.69
N VAL A 100 -16.49 -11.02 -16.61
CA VAL A 100 -17.56 -11.88 -17.13
C VAL A 100 -18.33 -11.10 -18.18
N ASN A 101 -18.46 -11.66 -19.37
CA ASN A 101 -19.30 -11.10 -20.41
C ASN A 101 -20.75 -11.50 -20.15
N LEU A 102 -21.62 -10.52 -19.92
CA LEU A 102 -23.03 -10.77 -19.60
C LEU A 102 -23.88 -11.19 -20.80
N ALA A 103 -23.37 -11.03 -22.04
CA ALA A 103 -24.11 -11.37 -23.25
C ALA A 103 -24.03 -12.87 -23.59
N ASP A 104 -22.90 -13.51 -23.31
CA ASP A 104 -22.65 -14.93 -23.61
C ASP A 104 -22.27 -15.75 -22.36
N LEU A 105 -22.23 -15.11 -21.19
CA LEU A 105 -21.80 -15.68 -19.91
C LEU A 105 -20.37 -16.26 -19.93
N SER A 106 -19.54 -15.84 -20.90
CA SER A 106 -18.15 -16.26 -20.98
C SER A 106 -17.30 -15.59 -19.90
N VAL A 107 -16.35 -16.35 -19.38
CA VAL A 107 -15.39 -15.90 -18.38
C VAL A 107 -14.12 -15.46 -19.12
N GLY A 108 -13.78 -14.18 -18.98
CA GLY A 108 -12.55 -13.59 -19.50
C GLY A 108 -11.32 -13.95 -18.67
N SER A 109 -10.16 -13.46 -19.10
CA SER A 109 -8.90 -13.68 -18.40
C SER A 109 -8.93 -13.10 -16.98
N ILE A 110 -8.38 -13.86 -16.03
CA ILE A 110 -8.16 -13.41 -14.66
C ILE A 110 -7.07 -12.34 -14.67
N VAL A 111 -7.37 -11.17 -14.09
CA VAL A 111 -6.42 -10.07 -13.93
C VAL A 111 -6.08 -9.94 -12.45
N ASP A 112 -4.80 -10.07 -12.10
CA ASP A 112 -4.32 -9.78 -10.75
C ASP A 112 -4.09 -8.27 -10.59
N LEU A 113 -4.71 -7.68 -9.57
CA LEU A 113 -4.57 -6.26 -9.21
C LEU A 113 -3.84 -6.05 -7.89
N THR A 114 -3.27 -7.11 -7.32
CA THR A 114 -2.56 -7.05 -6.05
C THR A 114 -1.38 -6.10 -6.13
N ILE A 115 -1.28 -5.19 -5.16
CA ILE A 115 -0.19 -4.24 -5.05
C ILE A 115 0.90 -4.83 -4.17
N GLU A 116 2.13 -4.83 -4.67
CA GLU A 116 3.29 -5.33 -3.95
C GLU A 116 4.41 -4.31 -3.98
N GLY A 117 4.86 -3.89 -2.80
CA GLY A 117 6.17 -3.27 -2.65
C GLY A 117 7.21 -4.35 -2.37
N ARG A 118 8.33 -4.35 -3.10
CA ARG A 118 9.53 -5.15 -2.76
C ARG A 118 10.82 -4.56 -3.35
N PRO A 119 12.01 -4.96 -2.86
CA PRO A 119 13.27 -4.66 -3.51
C PRO A 119 13.33 -5.20 -4.94
N LEU A 120 13.98 -4.44 -5.82
CA LEU A 120 14.25 -4.86 -7.19
C LEU A 120 15.32 -5.95 -7.23
N THR A 121 15.09 -6.97 -8.06
CA THR A 121 16.11 -8.00 -8.34
C THR A 121 17.18 -7.46 -9.29
N TYR A 122 18.35 -8.12 -9.35
CA TYR A 122 19.42 -7.71 -10.26
C TYR A 122 19.02 -7.70 -11.74
N GLY A 123 18.12 -8.60 -12.16
CA GLY A 123 17.60 -8.63 -13.52
C GLY A 123 16.66 -7.46 -13.81
N GLU A 124 15.80 -7.11 -12.86
CA GLU A 124 14.89 -5.97 -12.97
C GLU A 124 15.63 -4.63 -12.96
N LEU A 125 16.67 -4.50 -12.14
CA LEU A 125 17.55 -3.31 -12.14
C LEU A 125 18.19 -3.08 -13.53
N ALA A 126 18.62 -4.16 -14.19
CA ALA A 126 19.17 -4.07 -15.54
C ALA A 126 18.12 -3.64 -16.57
N ALA A 127 16.86 -4.07 -16.40
CA ALA A 127 15.77 -3.79 -17.33
C ALA A 127 15.16 -2.38 -17.16
N PHE A 128 15.04 -1.87 -15.93
CA PHE A 128 14.25 -0.67 -15.64
C PHE A 128 15.04 0.65 -15.55
N GLY A 129 16.35 0.61 -15.81
CA GLY A 129 17.20 1.80 -15.81
C GLY A 129 18.68 1.50 -15.96
N GLY A 130 19.09 0.24 -15.75
CA GLY A 130 20.48 -0.17 -15.84
C GLY A 130 21.26 0.13 -14.56
N TYR A 131 22.40 -0.54 -14.42
CA TYR A 131 23.27 -0.38 -13.24
C TYR A 131 23.84 1.04 -13.17
N GLY A 132 23.59 1.73 -12.06
CA GLY A 132 24.11 3.08 -11.79
C GLY A 132 23.08 4.21 -11.94
N LEU A 133 21.99 4.00 -12.70
CA LEU A 133 20.86 4.93 -12.76
C LEU A 133 19.83 4.64 -11.65
N VAL A 134 19.56 3.35 -11.40
CA VAL A 134 18.76 2.91 -10.25
C VAL A 134 19.70 2.41 -9.15
N PRO A 135 19.64 2.95 -7.92
CA PRO A 135 20.49 2.51 -6.82
C PRO A 135 20.31 1.03 -6.49
N TYR A 136 21.39 0.38 -6.07
CA TYR A 136 21.29 -0.97 -5.51
C TYR A 136 20.43 -0.95 -4.24
N GLY A 137 19.52 -1.92 -4.12
CA GLY A 137 18.57 -1.96 -3.02
C GLY A 137 17.36 -1.03 -3.19
N ALA A 138 17.19 -0.40 -4.36
CA ALA A 138 15.97 0.34 -4.68
C ALA A 138 14.74 -0.57 -4.56
N SER A 139 13.66 0.02 -4.06
CA SER A 139 12.38 -0.65 -3.91
C SER A 139 11.47 -0.28 -5.07
N ALA A 140 10.52 -1.14 -5.42
CA ALA A 140 9.55 -0.84 -6.44
C ALA A 140 8.16 -1.31 -6.04
N ILE A 141 7.16 -0.60 -6.55
CA ILE A 141 5.76 -0.93 -6.39
C ILE A 141 5.29 -1.58 -7.69
N PHE A 142 4.72 -2.77 -7.56
CA PHE A 142 4.16 -3.58 -8.63
C PHE A 142 2.66 -3.70 -8.45
N ARG A 143 1.94 -3.89 -9.56
CA ARG A 143 0.52 -4.24 -9.58
C ARG A 143 0.33 -5.44 -10.51
N GLY A 144 -0.10 -6.58 -9.98
CA GLY A 144 -0.25 -7.81 -10.77
C GLY A 144 1.03 -8.21 -11.51
N GLY A 145 2.19 -7.99 -10.89
CA GLY A 145 3.51 -8.23 -11.50
C GLY A 145 4.00 -7.16 -12.48
N VAL A 146 3.21 -6.13 -12.77
CA VAL A 146 3.61 -5.02 -13.65
C VAL A 146 4.18 -3.87 -12.82
N LEU A 147 5.38 -3.40 -13.17
CA LEU A 147 6.01 -2.25 -12.52
C LEU A 147 5.14 -0.99 -12.62
N GLN A 148 4.91 -0.33 -11.49
CA GLN A 148 4.21 0.96 -11.43
C GLN A 148 5.19 2.10 -11.16
N GLU A 149 6.06 1.95 -10.17
CA GLU A 149 6.95 3.02 -9.69
C GLU A 149 8.21 2.44 -9.03
N ILE A 150 9.34 3.14 -9.16
CA ILE A 150 10.60 2.85 -8.44
C ILE A 150 10.78 3.91 -7.35
N ARG A 151 11.22 3.47 -6.16
CA ARG A 151 11.35 4.25 -4.92
C ARG A 151 12.72 4.08 -4.30
#